data_AF-A0A1I2X3S5-F1
#
_entry.id   AF-A0A1I2X3S5-F1
#
_cell.length_a   1.000
_cell.length_b   1.000
_cell.length_c   1.000
_cell.angle_alpha   90.00
_cell.angle_beta   90.00
_cell.angle_gamma   90.00
#
_symmetry.space_group_name_H-M   'P 1'
#
loop_
_entity.id
_entity.type
_entity.pdbx_description
1 polymer ?
#
loop_
_entity_poly.entity_id
_entity_poly.type
_entity_poly.pdbx_seq_one_letter_code
_entity_poly.pdbx_strand_id
1 'polypeptide(L)' 'MSRKYKFHNKEGLYFVSFAVVYWIDVFTREEYIALLTNSLPVLLS' A
#
# COMPACT_ATOMS: atom_id res chain seq x y z
N MET A 1 15.07 3.85 11.40
CA MET A 1 14.40 3.90 10.09
C MET A 1 12.90 4.10 10.26
N SER A 2 12.44 5.32 10.54
CA SER A 2 11.01 5.60 10.80
C SER A 2 10.59 7.05 10.49
N ARG A 3 11.56 7.98 10.39
CA ARG A 3 11.26 9.42 10.30
C ARG A 3 11.50 10.03 8.93
N LYS A 4 12.26 9.39 8.03
CA LYS A 4 12.62 9.94 6.71
C LYS A 4 11.49 9.84 5.67
N TYR A 5 10.59 8.87 5.84
CA TYR A 5 9.51 8.54 4.88
C TYR A 5 8.13 8.92 5.42
N LYS A 6 8.06 9.95 6.27
CA LYS A 6 6.76 10.51 6.67
C LYS A 6 6.26 11.41 5.56
N PHE A 7 4.97 11.27 5.22
CA PHE A 7 4.29 12.21 4.35
C PHE A 7 4.15 13.53 5.11
N HIS A 8 4.97 14.53 4.78
CA HIS A 8 4.98 15.82 5.47
C HIS A 8 3.91 16.76 4.90
N ASN A 9 3.69 16.69 3.58
CA ASN A 9 2.61 17.39 2.89
C ASN A 9 1.49 16.39 2.56
N LYS A 10 0.25 16.64 3.01
CA LYS A 10 -0.90 15.76 2.74
C LYS A 10 -1.39 15.83 1.29
N GLU A 11 -1.09 16.92 0.58
CA GLU A 11 -1.48 17.15 -0.82
C GLU A 11 -0.33 16.88 -1.80
N GLY A 12 0.85 16.50 -1.29
CA GLY A 12 2.00 16.18 -2.12
C GLY A 12 1.75 14.90 -2.93
N LEU A 13 2.21 14.86 -4.18
CA LEU A 13 2.25 13.63 -4.95
C LEU A 13 3.45 12.79 -4.48
N TYR A 14 3.20 11.57 -4.02
CA TYR A 14 4.25 10.66 -3.60
C TYR A 14 4.22 9.38 -4.42
N PHE A 15 5.40 8.94 -4.83
CA PHE A 15 5.59 7.64 -5.44
C PHE A 15 6.05 6.65 -4.35
N VAL A 16 5.31 5.56 -4.20
CA VAL A 16 5.65 4.46 -3.28
C VAL A 16 5.91 3.22 -4.12
N SER A 17 7.07 2.59 -3.90
CA SER A 17 7.42 1.30 -4.47
C SER A 17 7.73 0.33 -3.34
N PHE A 18 7.53 -0.95 -3.61
CA PHE A 18 7.65 -2.00 -2.62
C PHE A 18 8.60 -3.07 -3.17
N ALA A 19 9.55 -3.50 -2.34
CA ALA A 19 10.54 -4.53 -2.67
C ALA A 19 10.43 -5.68 -1.65
N VAL A 20 9.29 -6.37 -1.66
CA VAL A 20 9.01 -7.49 -0.74
C VAL A 20 9.28 -8.82 -1.45
N VAL A 21 10.00 -9.72 -0.80
CA VAL A 21 10.29 -11.06 -1.33
C VAL A 21 9.07 -11.96 -1.15
N TYR A 22 8.76 -12.83 -2.13
CA TYR A 22 7.56 -13.69 -2.18
C TYR A 22 6.21 -12.97 -2.19
N TRP A 23 6.21 -11.71 -2.59
CA TRP A 23 5.00 -10.88 -2.54
C TRP A 23 3.94 -11.24 -3.58
N ILE A 24 4.26 -12.14 -4.51
CA ILE A 24 3.35 -12.59 -5.56
C ILE A 24 2.10 -13.27 -4.97
N ASP A 25 2.22 -13.92 -3.81
CA ASP A 25 1.12 -14.60 -3.12
C ASP A 25 0.00 -13.64 -2.69
N VAL A 26 0.32 -12.36 -2.46
CA VAL A 26 -0.67 -11.33 -2.11
C VAL A 26 -1.60 -11.03 -3.29
N PHE A 27 -1.12 -11.21 -4.52
CA PHE A 27 -1.89 -10.96 -5.74
C PHE A 27 -2.48 -12.22 -6.36
N THR A 28 -2.18 -13.41 -5.82
CA THR A 28 -2.73 -14.69 -6.32
C THR A 28 -3.77 -15.30 -5.39
N ARG A 29 -3.76 -14.96 -4.09
CA ARG A 29 -4.71 -15.47 -3.10
C ARG A 29 -5.82 -14.47 -2.84
N GLU A 30 -7.06 -14.90 -3.04
CA GLU A 30 -8.25 -14.06 -2.88
C GLU A 30 -8.34 -13.40 -1.49
N GLU A 31 -8.03 -14.14 -0.42
CA GLU A 31 -8.03 -13.62 0.95
C GLU A 31 -7.08 -12.42 1.12
N TYR A 32 -5.90 -12.47 0.50
CA TYR A 32 -4.91 -11.40 0.60
C TYR A 32 -5.24 -10.21 -0.30
N ILE A 33 -5.79 -10.44 -1.48
CA ILE A 33 -6.30 -9.38 -2.35
C ILE A 33 -7.46 -8.65 -1.67
N ALA A 34 -8.37 -9.38 -1.04
CA ALA A 34 -9.49 -8.82 -0.30
C ALA A 34 -9.02 -7.94 0.87
N LEU A 35 -8.06 -8.43 1.67
CA LEU A 35 -7.44 -7.65 2.74
C LEU A 35 -6.75 -6.39 2.22
N LEU A 36 -5.99 -6.52 1.12
CA LEU A 36 -5.29 -5.39 0.51
C LEU A 36 -6.28 -4.33 0.00
N THR A 37 -7.36 -4.75 -0.65
CA THR A 37 -8.42 -3.87 -1.15
C THR A 37 -9.17 -3.18 -0.01
N ASN A 38 -9.46 -3.90 1.08
CA ASN A 38 -10.07 -3.31 2.27
C ASN A 38 -9.15 -2.32 2.99
N SER A 39 -7.82 -2.54 2.92
CA SER A 39 -6.83 -1.67 3.56
C SER A 39 -6.51 -0.40 2.77
N LEU A 40 -6.81 -0.40 1.47
CA LEU A 40 -6.70 0.77 0.61
C LEU A 40 -8.08 1.43 0.55
N PRO A 41 -8.34 2.49 1.33
CA PRO A 41 -9.56 3.26 1.15
C PRO A 41 -9.52 3.88 -0.24
N VAL A 42 -10.19 3.24 -1.19
CA VAL A 42 -10.58 3.86 -2.45
C VAL A 42 -11.55 4.97 -2.05
N LEU A 43 -11.23 6.21 -2.43
CA LEU A 43 -12.02 7.43 -2.24
C LEU A 43 -13.36 7.38 -3.00
N LEU A 44 -14.17 6.35 -2.76
CA LEU A 44 -15.53 6.18 -3.25
C LEU A 44 -16.50 5.89 -2.09
N SER A 45 -16.32 6.62 -0.98
CA SER A 45 -17.35 6.87 0.03
C SER A 45 -17.46 8.37 0.28
#